data_AF-A0A7W1N0V8-F1
#
_entry.id   AF-A0A7W1N0V8-F1
#
_cell.length_a   1.000
_cell.length_b   1.000
_cell.length_c   1.000
_cell.angle_alpha   90.00
_cell.angle_beta   90.00
_cell.angle_gamma   90.00
#
_symmetry.space_group_name_H-M   'P 1'
#
loop_
_entity.id
_entity.type
_entity.pdbx_description
1 polymer ?
#
loop_
_entity_poly.entity_id
_entity_poly.type
_entity_poly.pdbx_seq_one_letter_code
_entity_poly.pdbx_strand_id
1 'polypeptide(L)' 'MKEDDMTTTQELRLEQLNKEQVEEEAAEQEPTEGGTEKHGRRAERAAYLKEKLAEREAAERRAAEEDAREG' A
#
# COMPACT_ATOMS: atom_id res chain seq x y z
N MET A 1 -3.90 -21.59 1.79
CA MET A 1 -3.01 -20.51 2.24
C MET A 1 -3.10 -19.42 1.19
N LYS A 2 -3.44 -18.19 1.59
CA LYS A 2 -3.38 -17.05 0.67
C LYS A 2 -1.90 -16.75 0.45
N GLU A 3 -1.51 -16.55 -0.80
CA GLU A 3 -0.13 -16.23 -1.19
C GLU A 3 0.39 -14.95 -0.49
N ASP A 4 -0.52 -14.13 0.06
CA ASP A 4 -0.27 -12.95 0.89
C ASP A 4 0.60 -13.20 2.14
N ASP A 5 0.70 -14.45 2.65
CA ASP A 5 1.36 -14.74 3.94
C ASP A 5 2.90 -14.85 3.83
N MET A 6 3.44 -14.91 2.61
CA MET A 6 4.89 -15.05 2.33
C MET A 6 5.49 -13.80 1.67
N THR A 7 4.66 -12.80 1.33
CA THR A 7 5.09 -11.57 0.67
C THR A 7 5.62 -10.57 1.70
N THR A 8 6.84 -10.09 1.50
CA THR A 8 7.45 -9.11 2.40
C THR A 8 6.73 -7.77 2.31
N THR A 9 6.80 -6.97 3.38
CA THR A 9 6.25 -5.60 3.39
C THR A 9 6.85 -4.73 2.27
N GLN A 10 8.12 -4.96 1.88
CA GLN A 10 8.73 -4.27 0.75
C GLN A 10 8.09 -4.66 -0.59
N GLU A 11 7.84 -5.95 -0.81
CA GLU A 11 7.18 -6.44 -2.04
C GLU A 11 5.75 -5.92 -2.14
N LEU A 12 5.00 -5.88 -1.03
CA LEU A 12 3.67 -5.27 -0.99
C LEU A 12 3.70 -3.78 -1.33
N ARG A 13 4.76 -3.06 -0.92
CA ARG A 13 4.94 -1.63 -1.23
C ARG A 13 5.21 -1.41 -2.72
N LEU A 14 6.02 -2.28 -3.34
CA LEU A 14 6.31 -2.24 -4.77
C LEU A 14 5.06 -2.58 -5.60
N GLU A 15 4.28 -3.56 -5.17
CA GLU A 15 2.99 -3.87 -5.80
C GLU A 15 2.00 -2.71 -5.75
N GLN A 16 1.89 -2.03 -4.60
CA GLN A 16 1.02 -0.85 -4.49
C GLN A 16 1.46 0.28 -5.41
N LEU A 17 2.77 0.55 -5.49
CA LEU A 17 3.33 1.53 -6.42
C LEU A 17 3.03 1.20 -7.89
N ASN A 18 3.08 -0.07 -8.27
CA ASN A 18 2.74 -0.50 -9.62
C ASN A 18 1.24 -0.32 -9.90
N LYS A 19 0.38 -0.70 -8.95
CA LYS A 19 -1.08 -0.52 -9.05
C LYS A 19 -1.47 0.96 -9.15
N GLU A 20 -0.82 1.84 -8.39
CA GLU A 20 -1.03 3.30 -8.46
C GLU A 20 -0.69 3.85 -9.86
N GLN A 21 0.45 3.45 -10.45
CA GLN A 21 0.83 3.90 -11.80
C GLN A 21 -0.17 3.42 -12.86
N VAL A 22 -0.59 2.15 -12.81
CA VAL A 22 -1.57 1.60 -13.75
C VAL A 22 -2.93 2.30 -13.61
N GLU A 23 -3.33 2.63 -12.38
CA GLU A 23 -4.56 3.40 -12.10
C GLU A 23 -4.49 4.82 -12.64
N GLU A 24 -3.34 5.48 -12.50
CA GLU A 24 -3.10 6.84 -13.01
C GLU A 24 -3.16 6.87 -14.54
N GLU A 25 -2.47 5.95 -15.21
CA GLU A 25 -2.53 5.80 -16.68
C GLU A 25 -3.94 5.48 -17.19
N ALA A 26 -4.70 4.68 -16.44
CA ALA A 26 -6.09 4.37 -16.79
C ALA A 26 -7.00 5.61 -16.60
N ALA A 27 -6.77 6.41 -15.57
CA ALA A 27 -7.51 7.65 -15.33
C ALA A 27 -7.28 8.69 -16.43
N GLU A 28 -6.04 8.80 -16.92
CA GLU A 28 -5.71 9.66 -18.06
C GLU A 28 -6.43 9.24 -19.36
N GLN A 29 -6.67 7.94 -19.53
CA GLN A 29 -7.32 7.38 -20.73
C GLN A 29 -8.86 7.37 -20.67
N GLU A 30 -9.48 7.58 -19.51
CA GLU A 30 -10.94 7.61 -19.34
C GLU A 30 -11.45 8.91 -18.68
N PRO A 31 -11.35 10.09 -19.35
CA PRO A 31 -11.74 11.39 -18.81
C PRO A 31 -13.27 11.60 -18.89
N THR A 32 -14.05 10.70 -18.29
CA THR A 32 -15.49 10.88 -18.10
C THR A 32 -15.78 11.16 -16.63
N GLU A 33 -16.83 11.93 -16.32
CA GLU A 33 -17.22 12.27 -14.93
C GLU A 33 -17.40 11.04 -14.03
N GLY A 34 -17.83 9.89 -14.59
CA GLY A 34 -17.94 8.63 -13.86
C GLY A 34 -16.61 7.91 -13.59
N GLY A 35 -15.57 8.17 -14.40
CA GLY A 35 -14.21 7.69 -14.17
C GLY A 35 -13.52 8.46 -13.04
N THR A 36 -13.67 9.79 -13.02
CA THR A 36 -13.00 10.68 -12.06
C THR A 36 -13.40 10.40 -10.60
N GLU A 37 -14.68 10.13 -10.31
CA GLU A 37 -15.10 9.73 -8.96
C GLU A 37 -14.55 8.36 -8.53
N LYS A 38 -14.42 7.40 -9.46
CA LYS A 38 -13.85 6.07 -9.17
C LYS A 38 -12.36 6.18 -8.83
N HIS A 39 -11.61 6.98 -9.60
CA HIS A 39 -10.18 7.19 -9.34
C HIS A 39 -9.95 7.93 -8.02
N GLY A 40 -10.79 8.91 -7.67
CA GLY A 40 -10.74 9.58 -6.35
C GLY A 40 -10.87 8.60 -5.19
N ARG A 41 -11.88 7.71 -5.22
CA ARG A 41 -12.07 6.69 -4.15
C ARG A 41 -10.92 5.69 -4.07
N ARG A 42 -10.25 5.40 -5.19
CA ARG A 42 -9.10 4.48 -5.23
C ARG A 42 -7.84 5.15 -4.68
N ALA A 43 -7.62 6.44 -4.96
CA ALA A 43 -6.55 7.23 -4.35
C ALA A 43 -6.70 7.33 -2.83
N GLU A 44 -7.92 7.56 -2.31
CA GLU A 44 -8.18 7.56 -0.86
C GLU A 44 -7.86 6.21 -0.21
N ARG A 45 -8.24 5.10 -0.86
CA ARG A 45 -7.92 3.75 -0.38
C ARG A 45 -6.42 3.47 -0.39
N ALA A 46 -5.71 3.90 -1.43
CA ALA A 46 -4.27 3.75 -1.53
C ALA A 46 -3.54 4.54 -0.44
N ALA A 47 -3.95 5.78 -0.19
CA ALA A 47 -3.42 6.60 0.91
C ALA A 47 -3.61 5.91 2.28
N TYR A 48 -4.81 5.38 2.55
CA TYR A 48 -5.08 4.63 3.77
C TYR A 48 -4.21 3.37 3.91
N LEU A 49 -4.04 2.60 2.82
CA LEU A 49 -3.17 1.41 2.79
C LEU A 49 -1.71 1.77 3.08
N LYS A 50 -1.23 2.88 2.51
CA LYS A 50 0.14 3.38 2.72
C LYS A 50 0.39 3.75 4.18
N GLU A 51 -0.57 4.40 4.83
CA GLU A 51 -0.51 4.73 6.26
C GLU A 51 -0.43 3.46 7.12
N LYS A 52 -1.29 2.47 6.85
CA LYS A 52 -1.28 1.21 7.61
C LYS A 52 -0.02 0.38 7.43
N LEU A 53 0.55 0.36 6.23
CA LEU A 53 1.84 -0.29 6.00
C LEU A 53 2.97 0.42 6.77
N ALA A 54 2.95 1.76 6.85
CA ALA A 54 3.94 2.51 7.62
C ALA A 54 3.80 2.28 9.13
N GLU A 55 2.57 2.23 9.66
CA GLU A 55 2.30 1.89 11.06
C GLU A 55 2.85 0.48 11.40
N ARG A 56 2.58 -0.50 10.55
CA ARG A 56 3.06 -1.88 10.72
C ARG A 56 4.59 -1.95 10.70
N GLU A 57 5.24 -1.28 9.74
CA GLU A 57 6.70 -1.21 9.64
C GLU A 57 7.33 -0.57 10.89
N ALA A 58 6.67 0.46 11.47
CA ALA A 58 7.11 1.06 12.72
C ALA A 58 6.95 0.12 13.91
N ALA A 59 5.85 -0.64 13.98
CA ALA A 59 5.61 -1.63 15.02
C ALA A 59 6.63 -2.78 14.96
N GLU A 60 6.89 -3.30 13.75
CA GLU A 60 7.90 -4.35 13.51
C GLU A 60 9.31 -3.89 13.92
N ARG A 61 9.69 -2.64 13.61
CA ARG A 61 10.97 -2.06 14.06
C ARG A 61 11.07 -1.97 15.58
N ARG A 62 10.02 -1.47 16.26
CA ARG A 62 10.01 -1.37 17.73
C ARG A 62 10.11 -2.72 18.39
N ALA A 63 9.37 -3.71 17.89
CA ALA A 63 9.43 -5.08 18.41
C ALA A 63 10.84 -5.67 18.26
N ALA A 64 11.51 -5.44 17.13
CA ALA A 64 12.89 -5.87 16.93
C ALA A 64 13.89 -5.14 17.85
N GLU A 65 13.68 -3.86 18.13
CA GLU A 65 14.50 -3.09 19.09
C GLU A 65 14.29 -3.52 20.55
N GLU A 66 13.07 -3.89 20.92
CA GLU A 66 12.74 -4.43 22.25
C GLU A 66 13.37 -5.81 22.44
N ASP A 67 13.21 -6.72 21.46
CA ASP A 67 13.85 -8.04 21.47
C ASP A 67 15.38 -7.94 21.57
N ALA A 68 15.99 -7.00 20.84
CA ALA A 68 17.44 -6.75 20.92
C ALA A 68 17.92 -6.10 22.23
N ARG A 69 17.03 -5.52 23.05
CA ARG A 69 17.37 -4.99 24.39
C ARG A 69 17.20 -6.03 25.49
N GLU A 70 16.34 -7.02 25.29
CA GLU A 70 16.04 -8.06 26.28
C GLU A 70 16.94 -9.31 26.14
N GLY A 71 17.61 -9.49 25.00
CA GLY A 71 18.64 -10.52 24.77
C GLY A 71 20.05 -10.14 25.22
#